data_AF-A0AAQ0YQR6-F1
#
_entry.id   AF-A0AAQ0YQR6-F1
#
_cell.length_a   1.000
_cell.length_b   1.000
_cell.length_c   1.000
_cell.angle_alpha   90.00
_cell.angle_beta   90.00
_cell.angle_gamma   90.00
#
_symmetry.space_group_name_H-M   'P 1'
#
loop_
_entity.id
_entity.type
_entity.pdbx_description
1 polymer ?
#
loop_
_entity_poly.entity_id
_entity_poly.type
_entity_poly.pdbx_seq_one_letter_code
_entity_poly.pdbx_strand_id
1 'polypeptide(L)' 'MGLSCRIAYSLRHGIAPYQLAGDEHDARLRVALVTRLGGQHHGCVLLSETATAPKIALTLFLFPSLAKCGR' A
#
# COMPACT_ATOMS: atom_id res chain seq x y z
N MET A 1 -18.72 4.48 24.46
CA MET A 1 -17.50 4.53 23.63
C MET A 1 -17.65 3.47 22.54
N GLY A 2 -18.06 3.87 21.33
CA GLY A 2 -18.29 2.94 20.23
C GLY A 2 -16.97 2.51 19.59
N LEU A 3 -16.73 1.21 19.48
CA LEU A 3 -15.59 0.66 18.75
C LEU A 3 -15.71 1.08 17.28
N SER A 4 -14.84 1.99 16.83
CA SER A 4 -14.71 2.31 15.41
C SER A 4 -14.10 1.09 14.72
N CYS A 5 -14.95 0.25 14.12
CA CYS A 5 -14.52 -0.90 13.34
C CYS A 5 -13.81 -0.40 12.07
N ARG A 6 -12.48 -0.56 12.01
CA ARG A 6 -11.67 -0.20 10.84
C ARG A 6 -11.28 -1.45 10.07
N ILE A 7 -11.19 -1.34 8.76
CA ILE A 7 -10.81 -2.42 7.85
C ILE A 7 -9.35 -2.24 7.46
N ALA A 8 -8.55 -3.30 7.61
CA ALA A 8 -7.19 -3.36 7.10
C ALA A 8 -7.16 -3.98 5.70
N TYR A 9 -6.41 -3.37 4.78
CA TYR A 9 -6.17 -3.86 3.43
C TYR A 9 -4.68 -3.90 3.16
N SER A 10 -4.19 -5.01 2.61
CA SER A 10 -2.78 -5.19 2.27
C SER A 10 -2.63 -5.51 0.79
N LEU A 11 -1.75 -4.77 0.11
CA LEU A 11 -1.38 -5.04 -1.27
C LEU A 11 0.01 -5.67 -1.31
N ARG A 12 0.14 -6.79 -2.04
CA ARG A 12 1.41 -7.48 -2.26
C ARG A 12 1.67 -7.64 -3.74
N HIS A 13 2.81 -7.16 -4.23
CA HIS A 13 3.19 -7.30 -5.63
C HIS A 13 4.71 -7.42 -5.81
N GLY A 14 5.13 -8.01 -6.93
CA GLY A 14 6.54 -8.13 -7.32
C GLY A 14 7.00 -6.92 -8.12
N ILE A 15 8.26 -6.52 -7.93
CA ILE A 15 8.91 -5.39 -8.59
C ILE A 15 10.22 -5.89 -9.19
N ALA A 16 10.40 -5.69 -10.50
CA ALA A 16 11.68 -5.98 -11.13
C ALA A 16 12.73 -4.91 -10.71
N PRO A 17 14.03 -5.26 -10.62
CA PRO A 17 15.05 -4.37 -10.05
C PRO A 17 15.13 -2.98 -10.71
N TYR A 18 14.93 -2.92 -12.03
CA TYR A 18 14.99 -1.69 -12.82
C TYR A 18 13.70 -0.86 -12.76
N GLN A 19 12.62 -1.39 -12.19
CA GLN A 19 11.30 -0.73 -12.11
C GLN A 19 11.08 -0.01 -10.78
N LEU A 20 12.07 -0.01 -9.87
CA LEU A 20 11.93 0.52 -8.52
C LEU A 20 11.48 1.99 -8.49
N ALA A 21 12.04 2.83 -9.37
CA ALA A 21 11.67 4.24 -9.44
C ALA A 21 10.23 4.46 -9.94
N GLY A 22 9.78 3.63 -10.89
CA GLY A 22 8.39 3.66 -11.38
C GLY A 22 7.41 3.22 -10.31
N ASP A 23 7.73 2.13 -9.60
CA ASP A 23 6.89 1.65 -8.51
C ASP A 23 6.78 2.67 -7.36
N GLU A 24 7.87 3.36 -7.02
CA GLU A 24 7.83 4.41 -6.00
C GLU A 24 6.90 5.57 -6.42
N HIS A 25 6.94 5.96 -7.70
CA HIS A 25 6.02 6.96 -8.23
C HIS A 25 4.56 6.50 -8.12
N ASP A 26 4.24 5.29 -8.58
CA ASP A 26 2.90 4.71 -8.51
C ASP A 26 2.44 4.46 -7.07
N ALA A 27 3.36 4.15 -6.16
CA ALA A 27 3.09 4.03 -4.73
C ALA A 27 2.66 5.38 -4.13
N ARG A 28 3.34 6.48 -4.45
CA ARG A 28 2.95 7.83 -4.01
C ARG A 28 1.55 8.21 -4.51
N LEU A 29 1.23 7.86 -5.76
CA LEU A 29 -0.11 8.07 -6.32
C LEU A 29 -1.18 7.27 -5.57
N ARG A 30 -0.91 5.98 -5.29
CA ARG A 30 -1.81 5.14 -4.47
C ARG A 30 -2.02 5.72 -3.07
N VAL A 31 -0.96 6.19 -2.41
CA VAL A 31 -1.07 6.81 -1.08
C VAL A 31 -2.00 8.03 -1.15
N ALA A 32 -1.79 8.92 -2.12
CA ALA A 32 -2.64 10.10 -2.30
C ALA A 32 -4.11 9.72 -2.58
N LEU A 33 -4.35 8.69 -3.40
CA LEU A 33 -5.68 8.18 -3.69
C LEU A 33 -6.35 7.64 -2.41
N VAL A 34 -5.65 6.83 -1.63
CA VAL A 34 -6.19 6.26 -0.39
C VAL A 34 -6.54 7.35 0.61
N THR A 35 -5.69 8.37 0.75
CA THR A 35 -5.99 9.54 1.58
C THR A 35 -7.27 10.26 1.11
N ARG A 36 -7.47 10.42 -0.21
CA ARG A 36 -8.70 11.00 -0.77
C ARG A 36 -9.95 10.15 -0.54
N LEU A 37 -9.81 8.82 -0.53
CA LEU A 37 -10.91 7.89 -0.22
C LEU A 37 -11.22 7.79 1.29
N GLY A 38 -10.47 8.52 2.13
CA GLY A 38 -10.65 8.53 3.58
C GLY A 38 -10.00 7.34 4.29
N GLY A 39 -9.05 6.67 3.64
CA GLY A 39 -8.17 5.68 4.26
C GLY A 39 -6.85 6.30 4.73
N GLN A 40 -6.10 5.53 5.51
CA GLN A 40 -4.77 5.88 6.01
C GLN A 40 -3.75 4.86 5.49
N HIS A 41 -2.68 5.32 4.87
CA HIS A 41 -1.52 4.48 4.55
C HIS A 41 -0.64 4.31 5.78
N HIS A 42 -0.30 3.05 6.13
CA HIS A 42 0.47 2.73 7.33
C HIS A 42 1.95 2.49 7.03
N GLY A 43 2.32 2.28 5.77
CA GLY A 43 3.69 2.02 5.35
C GLY A 43 3.77 0.99 4.23
N CYS A 44 4.93 0.99 3.57
CA CYS A 44 5.31 0.00 2.57
C CYS A 44 6.64 -0.64 2.99
N VAL A 45 6.69 -1.95 2.99
CA VAL A 45 7.91 -2.73 3.24
C VAL A 45 8.34 -3.39 1.94
N LEU A 46 9.59 -3.20 1.57
CA LEU A 46 10.22 -3.87 0.44
C LEU A 46 11.03 -5.06 0.95
N LEU A 47 10.62 -6.25 0.58
CA LEU A 47 11.33 -7.49 0.88
C LEU A 47 12.18 -7.89 -0.33
N SER A 48 13.45 -8.14 -0.13
CA SER A 48 14.36 -8.55 -1.20
C SER A 48 15.55 -9.29 -0.59
N GLU A 49 15.97 -10.37 -1.24
CA GLU A 49 17.12 -11.16 -0.76
C GLU A 49 18.45 -10.44 -0.98
N THR A 50 18.57 -9.71 -2.09
CA THR A 50 19.78 -8.95 -2.46
C THR A 50 19.40 -7.66 -3.20
N ALA A 51 20.34 -6.73 -3.35
CA ALA A 51 20.07 -5.46 -4.05
C ALA A 51 19.57 -5.66 -5.49
N THR A 52 20.09 -6.69 -6.18
CA THR A 52 19.84 -6.97 -7.60
C THR A 52 18.70 -7.97 -7.84
N ALA A 53 18.18 -8.61 -6.79
CA ALA A 53 17.03 -9.50 -6.91
C ALA A 53 15.71 -8.71 -7.04
N PRO A 54 14.68 -9.31 -7.66
CA PRO A 54 13.32 -8.77 -7.60
C PRO A 54 12.90 -8.48 -6.17
N LYS A 55 12.07 -7.44 -5.98
CA LYS A 55 11.55 -7.04 -4.67
C LYS A 55 10.08 -7.41 -4.57
N ILE A 56 9.62 -7.71 -3.37
CA ILE A 56 8.20 -7.87 -3.05
C ILE A 56 7.81 -6.67 -2.21
N ALA A 57 6.93 -5.82 -2.72
CA ALA A 57 6.33 -4.75 -1.96
C ALA A 57 5.12 -5.26 -1.18
N LEU A 58 5.06 -4.91 0.10
CA LEU A 58 3.91 -5.10 0.96
C LEU A 58 3.47 -3.74 1.49
N THR A 59 2.29 -3.29 1.08
CA THR A 59 1.73 -1.99 1.50
C THR A 59 0.48 -2.17 2.34
N LEU A 60 0.39 -1.47 3.46
CA LEU A 60 -0.72 -1.56 4.42
C LEU A 60 -1.56 -0.29 4.43
N PHE A 61 -2.88 -0.47 4.37
CA PHE A 61 -3.87 0.59 4.40
C PHE A 61 -4.96 0.30 5.42
N LEU A 62 -5.53 1.35 6.00
CA LEU A 62 -6.59 1.26 6.99
C LEU A 62 -7.75 2.18 6.60
N PHE A 63 -8.96 1.63 6.50
CA PHE A 63 -10.17 2.35 6.12
C PHE A 63 -11.20 2.35 7.25
N PRO A 64 -12.05 3.38 7.36
CA PRO A 64 -13.10 3.45 8.38
C PRO A 64 -14.32 2.56 8.08
N SER A 65 -14.43 1.99 6.87
CA SER A 65 -15.44 1.01 6.50
C SER A 65 -15.09 0.30 5.19
N LEU A 66 -15.73 -0.84 4.92
CA LEU A 66 -15.55 -1.58 3.67
C LEU A 66 -16.02 -0.79 2.44
N ALA A 67 -17.10 0.00 2.55
CA ALA A 67 -17.63 0.82 1.44
C ALA A 67 -16.66 1.92 0.94
N LYS A 68 -15.66 2.29 1.75
CA LYS A 68 -14.58 3.21 1.36
C LYS A 68 -13.35 2.48 0.79
N CYS A 69 -13.28 1.16 1.00
CA CYS A 69 -12.22 0.30 0.47
C CYS A 69 -12.66 -0.25 -0.90
N GLY A 70 -12.41 0.53 -1.96
CA GLY A 70 -12.72 0.14 -3.34
C GLY A 70 -14.17 0.41 -3.73
N ARG A 71 -14.37 1.42 -4.58
CA ARG A 71 -15.51 1.51 -5.50
C ARG A 71 -14.99 1.25 -6.91
#